data_AF-A0A1G0GLH0-F1
#
_entry.id   AF-A0A1G0GLH0-F1
#
_cell.length_a   1.000
_cell.length_b   1.000
_cell.length_c   1.000
_cell.angle_alpha   90.00
_cell.angle_beta   90.00
_cell.angle_gamma   90.00
#
_symmetry.space_group_name_H-M   'P 1'
#
loop_
_entity.id
_entity.type
_entity.pdbx_description
1 polymer ?
#
loop_
_entity_poly.entity_id
_entity_poly.type
_entity_poly.pdbx_seq_one_letter_code
_entity_poly.pdbx_strand_id
1 'polypeptide(L)'
;MTFIKTLIYHLLLSVRGIILITSKLLSLGFIVIGIVMFYLGDFQDAPLAAKILVIFFGIIFTLINWFYDYFIFYFAPKNLVTTLYR
;
A
#
# COMPACT_ATOMS: atom_id res chain seq x y z
N MET A 1 -0.77 -21.75 20.40
CA MET A 1 -0.66 -20.36 19.89
C MET A 1 0.32 -20.19 18.73
N THR A 2 1.43 -20.93 18.68
CA THR A 2 2.43 -20.87 17.59
C THR A 2 1.89 -21.30 16.23
N PHE A 3 1.10 -22.38 16.15
CA PHE A 3 0.56 -22.87 14.87
C PHE A 3 -0.35 -21.86 14.15
N ILE A 4 -1.29 -21.25 14.87
CA ILE A 4 -2.20 -20.22 14.32
C ILE A 4 -1.39 -19.02 13.81
N LYS A 5 -0.39 -18.56 14.58
CA LYS A 5 0.48 -17.46 14.18
C LYS A 5 1.25 -17.76 12.89
N THR A 6 1.79 -18.98 12.76
CA THR A 6 2.51 -19.44 11.56
C THR A 6 1.61 -19.56 10.34
N LEU A 7 0.37 -20.02 10.52
CA LEU A 7 -0.62 -20.15 9.45
C LEU A 7 -1.03 -18.76 8.92
N ILE A 8 -1.28 -17.80 9.82
CA ILE A 8 -1.53 -16.40 9.46
C ILE A 8 -0.34 -15.80 8.71
N TYR A 9 0.89 -16.04 9.17
CA TYR A 9 2.11 -15.56 8.50
C TYR A 9 2.24 -16.09 7.06
N HIS A 10 1.97 -17.38 6.83
CA HIS A 10 2.01 -17.96 5.49
C HIS A 10 0.93 -17.38 4.58
N LEU A 11 -0.30 -17.22 5.09
CA LEU A 11 -1.37 -16.57 4.33
C LEU A 11 -1.00 -15.13 3.95
N LEU A 12 -0.43 -14.36 4.88
CA LEU A 12 0.02 -12.99 4.60
C LEU A 12 1.16 -12.95 3.57
N LEU A 13 2.11 -13.88 3.63
CA LEU A 13 3.18 -13.98 2.63
C LEU A 13 2.64 -14.31 1.24
N SER A 14 1.71 -15.27 1.13
CA SER A 14 1.12 -15.69 -0.14
C SER A 14 0.37 -14.55 -0.86
N VAL A 15 -0.26 -13.66 -0.10
CA VAL A 15 -1.06 -12.55 -0.65
C VAL A 15 -0.24 -11.25 -0.77
N ARG A 16 0.96 -11.19 -0.18
CA ARG A 16 1.85 -10.00 -0.20
C ARG A 16 2.06 -9.45 -1.61
N GLY A 17 2.34 -10.31 -2.59
CA GLY A 17 2.58 -9.87 -3.97
C GLY A 17 1.38 -9.14 -4.56
N ILE A 18 0.17 -9.67 -4.35
CA ILE A 18 -1.08 -9.09 -4.86
C ILE A 18 -1.34 -7.74 -4.20
N ILE A 19 -1.19 -7.66 -2.87
CA ILE A 19 -1.42 -6.43 -2.12
C ILE A 19 -0.38 -5.36 -2.49
N LEU A 20 0.89 -5.75 -2.65
CA LEU A 20 1.96 -4.85 -3.10
C LEU A 20 1.67 -4.27 -4.49
N ILE A 21 1.32 -5.12 -5.45
CA ILE A 21 1.07 -4.68 -6.84
C ILE A 21 -0.17 -3.79 -6.90
N THR A 22 -1.28 -4.20 -6.29
CA THR A 22 -2.53 -3.43 -6.29
C THR A 22 -2.38 -2.09 -5.58
N SER A 23 -1.74 -2.05 -4.41
CA SER A 23 -1.50 -0.79 -3.68
C SER A 23 -0.59 0.16 -4.45
N LYS A 24 0.49 -0.33 -5.06
CA LYS A 24 1.38 0.49 -5.88
C LYS A 24 0.69 1.04 -7.14
N LEU A 25 -0.07 0.21 -7.85
CA LEU A 25 -0.80 0.64 -9.04
C LEU A 25 -1.84 1.70 -8.70
N LEU A 26 -2.62 1.49 -7.62
CA LEU A 26 -3.61 2.47 -7.18
C LEU A 26 -2.94 3.76 -6.69
N SER A 27 -1.90 3.66 -5.86
CA SER A 27 -1.15 4.83 -5.39
C SER A 27 -0.60 5.66 -6.55
N LEU A 28 0.07 5.00 -7.50
CA LEU A 28 0.63 5.66 -8.67
C LEU A 28 -0.47 6.28 -9.54
N GLY A 29 -1.57 5.56 -9.78
CA GLY A 29 -2.73 6.08 -10.51
C GLY A 29 -3.29 7.35 -9.89
N PHE A 30 -3.57 7.34 -8.58
CA PHE A 30 -4.11 8.49 -7.87
C PHE A 30 -3.12 9.67 -7.82
N ILE A 31 -1.83 9.42 -7.60
CA ILE A 31 -0.81 10.48 -7.59
C ILE A 31 -0.66 11.10 -8.98
N VAL A 32 -0.59 10.28 -10.03
CA VAL A 32 -0.47 10.76 -11.42
C VAL A 32 -1.71 11.57 -11.81
N ILE A 33 -2.92 11.06 -11.54
CA ILE A 33 -4.16 11.79 -11.81
C ILE A 33 -4.18 13.10 -11.02
N GLY A 34 -3.78 13.07 -9.74
CA GLY A 34 -3.69 14.26 -8.90
C GLY A 34 -2.77 15.31 -9.52
N ILE A 35 -1.56 14.93 -9.93
CA ILE A 35 -0.60 15.83 -10.59
C ILE A 35 -1.18 16.36 -11.91
N VAL A 36 -1.75 15.50 -12.75
CA VAL A 36 -2.40 15.89 -14.02
C VAL A 36 -3.48 16.95 -13.78
N MET A 37 -4.30 16.82 -12.73
CA MET A 37 -5.33 17.80 -12.35
C MET A 37 -4.77 19.17 -11.90
N PHE A 38 -3.50 19.24 -11.49
CA PHE A 38 -2.83 20.51 -11.17
C PHE A 38 -2.24 21.19 -12.41
N TYR A 39 -1.78 20.42 -13.40
CA TYR A 39 -1.05 20.95 -14.56
C TYR A 39 -1.89 21.14 -15.82
N LEU A 40 -2.98 20.38 -16.01
CA LEU A 40 -3.87 20.55 -17.16
C LEU A 40 -4.91 21.63 -16.90
N GLY A 41 -4.93 22.63 -17.80
CA GLY A 41 -5.83 23.78 -17.75
C GLY A 41 -7.31 23.41 -17.65
N ASP A 42 -7.73 22.33 -18.31
CA ASP A 42 -9.12 21.87 -18.33
C ASP A 42 -9.64 21.43 -16.95
N PHE A 43 -8.75 21.13 -16.00
CA PHE A 43 -9.10 20.74 -14.64
C PHE A 43 -8.90 21.86 -13.62
N GLN A 44 -8.60 23.09 -14.05
CA GLN A 44 -8.46 24.23 -13.13
C GLN A 44 -9.76 24.55 -12.38
N ASP A 45 -10.91 24.35 -13.03
CA ASP A 45 -12.23 24.59 -12.43
C ASP A 45 -12.62 23.53 -11.39
N ALA A 46 -11.90 22.41 -11.32
CA ALA A 46 -12.16 21.41 -10.29
C ALA A 46 -11.83 21.97 -8.89
N PRO A 47 -12.70 21.78 -7.89
CA PRO A 47 -12.46 22.28 -6.54
C PRO A 47 -11.12 21.81 -6.01
N LEU A 48 -10.35 22.73 -5.40
CA LEU A 48 -9.04 22.42 -4.81
C LEU A 48 -9.12 21.26 -3.80
N ALA A 49 -10.24 21.17 -3.07
CA ALA A 49 -10.54 20.06 -2.17
C ALA A 49 -10.50 18.69 -2.89
N ALA A 50 -11.06 18.58 -4.09
CA ALA A 50 -11.07 17.34 -4.87
C ALA A 50 -9.65 16.93 -5.30
N LYS A 51 -8.82 17.89 -5.71
CA LYS A 51 -7.43 17.65 -6.13
C LYS A 51 -6.58 17.13 -4.98
N ILE A 52 -6.72 17.73 -3.80
CA ILE A 52 -6.03 17.29 -2.58
C ILE A 52 -6.49 15.89 -2.17
N LEU A 53 -7.80 15.62 -2.26
CA LEU A 53 -8.38 14.34 -1.86
C LEU A 53 -7.87 13.18 -2.74
N VAL A 54 -7.73 13.41 -4.05
CA VAL A 54 -7.14 12.44 -4.99
C VAL A 54 -5.69 12.10 -4.62
N ILE A 55 -4.85 13.10 -4.32
CA ILE A 55 -3.48 12.87 -3.86
C ILE A 55 -3.46 12.16 -2.50
N PHE A 56 -4.37 12.55 -1.60
CA PHE A 56 -4.49 11.95 -0.27
C PHE A 56 -4.81 10.45 -0.35
N PHE A 57 -5.71 10.04 -1.26
CA PHE A 57 -5.96 8.63 -1.52
C PHE A 57 -4.70 7.91 -2.01
N GLY A 58 -3.92 8.52 -2.90
CA GLY A 58 -2.64 7.97 -3.35
C GLY A 58 -1.67 7.69 -2.19
N ILE A 59 -1.59 8.60 -1.21
CA ILE A 59 -0.78 8.44 0.00
C ILE A 59 -1.34 7.33 0.90
N ILE A 60 -2.66 7.24 1.06
CA ILE A 60 -3.30 6.17 1.86
C ILE A 60 -2.93 4.80 1.30
N PHE A 61 -2.96 4.60 -0.01
CA PHE A 61 -2.57 3.31 -0.60
C PHE A 61 -1.10 2.96 -0.35
N THR A 62 -0.21 3.96 -0.29
CA THR A 62 1.18 3.76 0.14
C THR A 62 1.26 3.32 1.60
N LEU A 63 0.46 3.92 2.48
CA LEU A 63 0.39 3.54 3.90
C LEU A 63 -0.18 2.13 4.10
N ILE A 64 -1.15 1.71 3.30
CA ILE A 64 -1.71 0.35 3.35
C ILE A 64 -0.61 -0.68 3.08
N ASN A 65 0.26 -0.43 2.09
CA ASN A 65 1.38 -1.31 1.79
C ASN A 65 2.34 -1.41 3.00
N TRP A 66 2.70 -0.27 3.59
CA TRP A 66 3.57 -0.24 4.77
C TRP A 66 2.95 -0.96 5.97
N PHE A 67 1.66 -0.73 6.23
CA PHE A 67 0.91 -1.40 7.29
C PHE A 67 0.85 -2.90 7.09
N TYR A 68 0.70 -3.36 5.84
CA TYR A 68 0.69 -4.77 5.50
C TYR A 68 2.04 -5.43 5.79
N ASP A 69 3.15 -4.80 5.36
CA ASP A 69 4.49 -5.29 5.67
C ASP A 69 4.72 -5.35 7.18
N TYR A 70 4.28 -4.33 7.94
CA TYR A 70 4.33 -4.34 9.41
C TYR A 70 3.58 -5.53 10.01
N PHE A 71 2.39 -5.85 9.47
CA PHE A 71 1.61 -7.01 9.90
C PHE A 71 2.38 -8.33 9.67
N ILE A 72 3.04 -8.49 8.53
CA ILE A 72 3.88 -9.68 8.25
C ILE A 72 4.98 -9.81 9.31
N PHE A 73 5.66 -8.71 9.65
CA PHE A 73 6.71 -8.72 10.67
C PHE A 73 6.16 -9.03 12.07
N TYR A 74 5.01 -8.48 12.44
CA TYR A 74 4.37 -8.76 13.72
C TYR A 74 4.00 -10.25 13.87
N PHE A 75 3.50 -10.85 12.78
CA PHE A 75 3.12 -12.27 12.75
C PHE A 75 4.29 -13.23 12.48
N ALA A 76 5.51 -12.73 12.23
CA ALA A 76 6.68 -13.58 12.03
C ALA A 76 6.95 -14.49 13.27
N PRO A 77 7.21 -15.80 13.07
CA PRO A 77 7.64 -16.69 14.14
C PRO A 77 9.09 -16.40 14.54
N LYS A 78 9.39 -16.50 15.85
CA LYS A 78 10.67 -16.11 16.47
C LYS A 78 11.93 -16.83 15.92
N ASN A 79 11.76 -17.93 15.18
CA ASN A 79 12.85 -18.76 14.66
C ASN A 79 13.08 -18.61 13.15
N LEU A 80 12.32 -17.76 12.46
CA LEU A 80 12.62 -17.46 11.05
C LEU A 80 13.69 -16.38 10.99
N VAL A 81 14.90 -16.79 10.62
CA VAL A 81 15.97 -15.88 10.22
C VAL A 81 15.50 -15.17 8.96
N THR A 82 15.05 -13.92 9.08
CA THR A 82 14.49 -13.10 7.99
C THR A 82 15.54 -12.59 6.99
N THR A 83 16.77 -13.13 7.01
CA THR A 83 17.86 -12.69 6.12
C THR A 83 17.68 -13.08 4.66
N LEU A 84 16.76 -13.98 4.33
CA LEU A 84 16.52 -14.45 2.95
C LEU A 84 15.55 -13.59 2.13
N TYR A 85 14.90 -12.58 2.74
CA TYR A 85 13.87 -11.76 2.08
C TYR A 85 14.13 -10.25 2.18
N ARG A 86 15.38 -9.86 2.48
CA ARG A 86 15.78 -8.46 2.51
C ARG A 86 16.30 -8.01 1.16
#